data_AF-A0ABD6F4P8-F1
#
_entry.id   AF-A0ABD6F4P8-F1
#
_cell.length_a   1.000
_cell.length_b   1.000
_cell.length_c   1.000
_cell.angle_alpha   90.00
_cell.angle_beta   90.00
_cell.angle_gamma   90.00
#
_symmetry.space_group_name_H-M   'P 1'
#
loop_
_entity.id
_entity.type
_entity.pdbx_description
1 polymer ?
#
loop_
_entity_poly.entity_id
_entity_poly.type
_entity_poly.pdbx_seq_one_letter_code
_entity_poly.pdbx_strand_id
1 'polypeptide(L)'
;MSGTLDLSLSLLSVILFVVVKKVLGLNANPLLLLVSLDGYRFDLLSKSRVPHFYEFASSGVIFTNGIRSQYLTFTAPNHVSIATGLTEQNHGVVANVFYHPSTKSTSVRD
;
A
#
# COMPACT_ATOMS: atom_id res chain seq x y z
N MET A 1 -35.22 21.32 34.97
CA MET A 1 -35.35 20.72 33.61
C MET A 1 -34.63 21.51 32.51
N SER A 2 -34.40 22.84 32.61
CA SER A 2 -33.64 23.54 31.55
C SER A 2 -32.13 23.24 31.59
N GLY A 3 -31.49 23.24 32.77
CA GLY A 3 -30.03 23.05 32.87
C GLY A 3 -29.50 21.70 32.36
N THR A 4 -30.32 20.65 32.35
CA THR A 4 -29.96 19.35 31.76
C THR A 4 -30.04 19.37 30.22
N LEU A 5 -30.96 20.14 29.66
CA LEU A 5 -31.08 20.35 28.21
C LEU A 5 -29.92 21.21 27.70
N ASP A 6 -29.56 22.26 28.44
CA ASP A 6 -28.43 23.14 28.11
C ASP A 6 -27.09 22.38 28.09
N LEU A 7 -26.87 21.48 29.06
CA LEU A 7 -25.68 20.62 29.11
C LEU A 7 -25.64 19.63 27.94
N SER A 8 -26.78 19.07 27.55
CA SER A 8 -26.87 18.14 26.42
C SER A 8 -26.62 18.82 25.06
N LEU A 9 -27.09 20.05 24.90
CA LEU A 9 -26.87 20.86 23.70
C LEU A 9 -25.42 21.32 23.57
N SER A 10 -24.76 21.66 24.69
CA SER A 10 -23.34 21.99 24.69
C SER A 10 -22.47 20.78 24.37
N LEU A 11 -22.81 19.60 24.89
CA LEU A 11 -22.09 18.36 24.57
C LEU A 11 -22.21 18.02 23.08
N LEU A 12 -23.41 18.15 22.51
CA LEU A 12 -23.65 17.89 21.10
C LEU A 12 -22.88 18.87 20.21
N SER A 13 -22.81 20.15 20.57
CA SER A 13 -22.07 21.16 19.80
C SER A 13 -20.56 20.93 19.84
N VAL A 14 -20.01 20.49 20.97
CA VAL A 14 -18.60 20.10 21.09
C VAL A 14 -18.29 18.87 20.23
N ILE A 15 -19.13 17.84 20.27
CA ILE A 15 -18.97 16.64 19.43
C ILE A 15 -19.02 17.04 17.94
N LEU A 16 -20.00 17.86 17.56
CA LEU A 16 -20.14 18.35 16.19
C LEU A 16 -18.89 19.14 15.76
N PHE A 17 -18.38 20.02 16.61
CA PHE A 17 -17.18 20.80 16.32
C PHE A 17 -15.94 19.91 16.11
N VAL A 18 -15.77 18.86 16.93
CA VAL A 18 -14.68 17.89 16.80
C VAL A 18 -14.80 17.10 15.49
N VAL A 19 -16.01 16.64 15.15
CA VAL A 19 -16.26 15.90 13.90
C VAL A 19 -16.01 16.78 12.69
N VAL A 20 -16.52 18.02 12.68
CA VAL A 20 -16.33 18.97 11.58
C VAL A 20 -14.85 19.31 11.39
N LYS A 21 -14.09 19.55 12.46
CA LYS A 21 -12.63 19.76 12.37
C LYS A 21 -11.91 18.55 11.77
N LYS A 22 -12.31 17.32 12.13
CA LYS A 22 -11.76 16.10 11.54
C LYS A 22 -12.04 16.01 10.05
N VAL A 23 -13.29 16.24 9.64
CA VAL A 23 -13.71 16.17 8.23
C VAL A 23 -13.00 17.25 7.40
N LEU A 24 -12.90 18.48 7.91
CA LEU A 24 -12.20 19.58 7.24
C LEU A 24 -10.68 19.39 7.20
N GLY A 25 -10.11 18.62 8.14
CA GLY A 25 -8.70 18.25 8.16
C GLY A 25 -8.34 17.08 7.26
N LEU A 26 -9.32 16.44 6.59
CA LEU A 26 -9.04 15.41 5.60
C LEU A 26 -8.38 16.05 4.38
N ASN A 27 -7.18 15.58 4.06
CA ASN A 27 -6.52 15.97 2.82
C ASN A 27 -7.24 15.29 1.65
N ALA A 28 -7.69 16.08 0.67
CA ALA A 28 -8.29 15.57 -0.56
C ALA A 28 -7.33 14.65 -1.36
N ASN A 29 -6.02 14.82 -1.16
CA ASN A 29 -4.96 14.03 -1.76
C ASN A 29 -4.07 13.45 -0.65
N PRO A 30 -4.48 12.37 0.01
CA PRO A 30 -3.65 11.74 1.04
C PRO A 30 -2.30 11.32 0.44
N LEU A 31 -1.22 11.50 1.22
CA LEU A 31 0.11 11.07 0.82
C LEU A 31 0.13 9.54 0.68
N LEU A 32 0.53 9.05 -0.49
CA LEU A 32 0.74 7.63 -0.74
C LEU A 32 2.21 7.28 -0.53
N LEU A 33 2.48 6.42 0.46
CA LEU A 33 3.79 5.78 0.63
C LEU A 33 3.68 4.34 0.17
N LEU A 34 4.39 4.01 -0.91
CA LEU A 34 4.53 2.64 -1.41
C LEU A 34 5.86 2.06 -0.95
N VAL A 35 5.81 0.95 -0.22
CA VAL A 35 7.00 0.22 0.26
C VAL A 35 6.99 -1.17 -0.35
N SER A 36 8.03 -1.50 -1.12
CA SER A 36 8.26 -2.84 -1.65
C SER A 36 9.34 -3.54 -0.82
N LEU A 37 9.05 -4.74 -0.33
CA LEU A 37 9.99 -5.58 0.39
C LEU A 37 10.37 -6.76 -0.52
N ASP A 38 11.56 -6.72 -1.12
CA ASP A 38 11.97 -7.74 -2.07
C ASP A 38 12.09 -9.12 -1.41
N GLY A 39 11.63 -10.16 -2.12
CA GLY A 39 11.60 -11.54 -1.62
C GLY A 39 10.66 -11.80 -0.43
N TYR A 40 9.84 -10.83 0.00
CA TYR A 40 8.95 -11.01 1.16
C TYR A 40 7.70 -11.82 0.80
N ARG A 41 7.74 -13.13 1.06
CA ARG A 41 6.61 -14.04 0.80
C ARG A 41 5.47 -13.84 1.81
N PHE A 42 4.23 -13.99 1.33
CA PHE A 42 3.03 -13.66 2.12
C PHE A 42 2.89 -14.44 3.44
N ASP A 43 3.36 -15.69 3.50
CA ASP A 43 3.32 -16.56 4.68
C ASP A 43 4.40 -16.24 5.73
N LEU A 44 5.30 -15.30 5.44
CA LEU A 44 6.25 -14.79 6.44
C LEU A 44 5.57 -13.84 7.43
N LEU A 45 4.44 -13.24 7.05
CA LEU A 45 3.66 -12.36 7.91
C LEU A 45 3.03 -13.15 9.07
N SER A 46 3.70 -13.12 10.21
CA SER A 46 3.26 -13.82 11.42
C SER A 46 3.61 -13.02 12.66
N LYS A 47 2.74 -13.08 13.68
CA LYS A 47 2.94 -12.40 14.96
C LYS A 47 4.25 -12.82 15.65
N SER A 48 4.69 -14.06 15.45
CA SER A 48 5.92 -14.59 16.06
C SER A 48 7.20 -14.15 15.35
N ARG A 49 7.18 -13.86 14.05
CA ARG A 49 8.38 -13.48 13.27
C ARG A 49 8.53 -11.98 13.13
N VAL A 50 7.43 -11.28 12.88
CA VAL A 50 7.41 -9.85 12.53
C VAL A 50 6.31 -9.11 13.30
N PRO A 51 6.37 -9.04 14.64
CA PRO A 51 5.26 -8.58 15.48
C PRO A 51 4.75 -7.20 15.11
N HIS A 52 5.63 -6.23 14.85
CA HIS A 52 5.24 -4.87 14.48
C HIS A 52 4.59 -4.78 13.09
N PHE A 53 5.12 -5.49 12.09
CA PHE A 53 4.49 -5.56 10.76
C PHE A 53 3.17 -6.30 10.80
N TYR A 54 3.07 -7.35 11.61
CA TYR A 54 1.84 -8.09 11.81
C TYR A 54 0.75 -7.21 12.43
N GLU A 55 1.07 -6.45 13.47
CA GLU A 55 0.14 -5.51 14.09
C GLU A 55 -0.27 -4.39 13.13
N PHE A 56 0.69 -3.79 12.42
CA PHE A 56 0.42 -2.78 11.39
C PHE A 56 -0.52 -3.32 10.31
N ALA A 57 -0.21 -4.47 9.72
CA ALA A 57 -1.04 -5.11 8.71
C ALA A 57 -2.43 -5.44 9.27
N SER A 58 -2.52 -5.96 10.50
CA SER A 58 -3.78 -6.36 11.14
C SER A 58 -4.71 -5.18 11.43
N SER A 59 -4.16 -3.97 11.55
CA SER A 59 -4.94 -2.72 11.68
C SER A 59 -5.50 -2.20 10.35
N GLY A 60 -5.07 -2.76 9.23
CA GLY A 60 -5.44 -2.33 7.88
C GLY A 60 -6.10 -3.46 7.07
N VAL A 61 -5.94 -3.38 5.75
CA VAL A 61 -6.44 -4.40 4.80
C VAL A 61 -5.30 -5.33 4.41
N ILE A 62 -5.53 -6.64 4.50
CA ILE A 62 -4.55 -7.68 4.15
C ILE A 62 -5.14 -8.61 3.09
N PHE A 63 -4.34 -8.94 2.07
CA PHE A 63 -4.59 -10.05 1.17
C PHE A 63 -4.01 -11.34 1.76
N THR A 64 -4.83 -12.14 2.45
CA THR A 64 -4.39 -13.32 3.22
C THR A 64 -3.79 -14.43 2.36
N ASN A 65 -4.19 -14.52 1.09
CA ASN A 65 -3.64 -15.47 0.11
C ASN A 65 -2.45 -14.89 -0.69
N GLY A 66 -1.92 -13.74 -0.26
CA GLY A 66 -0.85 -13.03 -0.95
C GLY A 66 -1.28 -12.34 -2.23
N ILE A 67 -0.28 -11.81 -2.95
CA ILE A 67 -0.43 -11.17 -4.25
C ILE A 67 0.19 -12.10 -5.29
N ARG A 68 -0.47 -12.26 -6.44
CA ARG A 68 0.11 -13.01 -7.55
C ARG A 68 1.18 -12.16 -8.23
N SER A 69 2.40 -12.68 -8.23
CA SER A 69 3.49 -12.16 -9.04
C SER A 69 3.13 -12.28 -10.53
N GLN A 70 3.83 -11.51 -11.36
CA GLN A 70 3.81 -11.74 -12.79
C GLN A 70 4.37 -13.13 -13.16
N TYR A 71 4.25 -13.53 -14.42
CA TYR A 71 4.62 -14.89 -14.84
C TYR A 71 6.08 -15.21 -14.52
N LEU A 72 6.97 -14.23 -14.71
CA LEU A 72 8.35 -14.32 -14.26
C LEU A 72 8.48 -13.68 -12.88
N THR A 73 8.85 -14.49 -11.89
CA THR A 73 9.04 -14.06 -10.49
C THR A 73 10.40 -13.37 -10.29
N PHE A 74 10.75 -12.44 -11.17
CA PHE A 74 11.97 -11.63 -11.08
C PHE A 74 11.68 -10.23 -10.51
N THR A 75 12.68 -9.65 -9.84
CA THR A 75 12.57 -8.37 -9.14
C THR A 75 12.14 -7.24 -10.07
N ALA A 76 12.90 -6.97 -11.15
CA ALA A 76 12.65 -5.82 -12.00
C ALA A 76 11.27 -5.88 -12.71
N PRO A 77 10.85 -6.99 -13.34
CA PRO A 77 9.52 -7.09 -13.93
C PRO A 77 8.39 -6.82 -12.93
N ASN A 78 8.44 -7.41 -11.73
CA ASN A 78 7.38 -7.25 -10.73
C ASN A 78 7.32 -5.82 -10.16
N HIS A 79 8.46 -5.19 -9.91
CA HIS A 79 8.49 -3.80 -9.42
C HIS A 79 7.89 -2.84 -10.45
N VAL A 80 8.19 -3.02 -11.74
CA VAL A 80 7.61 -2.20 -12.80
C VAL A 80 6.10 -2.46 -12.92
N SER A 81 5.65 -3.70 -12.80
CA SER A 81 4.22 -4.04 -12.78
C SER A 81 3.48 -3.38 -11.62
N ILE A 82 4.06 -3.35 -10.42
CA ILE A 82 3.46 -2.66 -9.26
C ILE A 82 3.37 -1.14 -9.50
N ALA A 83 4.41 -0.55 -10.05
CA ALA A 83 4.47 0.89 -10.29
C ALA A 83 3.55 1.37 -11.43
N THR A 84 3.30 0.52 -12.43
CA THR A 84 2.58 0.91 -13.66
C THR A 84 1.19 0.29 -13.80
N GLY A 85 0.91 -0.82 -13.11
CA GLY A 85 -0.29 -1.63 -13.32
C GLY A 85 -0.30 -2.44 -14.62
N LEU A 86 0.82 -2.47 -15.36
CA LEU A 86 0.95 -3.18 -16.64
C LEU A 86 1.57 -4.57 -16.45
N THR A 87 1.37 -5.47 -17.42
CA THR A 87 2.04 -6.78 -17.49
C THR A 87 3.41 -6.68 -18.15
N GLU A 88 4.25 -7.72 -18.08
CA GLU A 88 5.58 -7.70 -18.71
C GLU A 88 5.50 -7.48 -20.22
N GLN A 89 4.44 -7.98 -20.85
CA GLN A 89 4.19 -7.80 -22.28
C GLN A 89 3.94 -6.33 -22.64
N ASN A 90 3.32 -5.57 -21.73
CA ASN A 90 2.97 -4.18 -21.95
C ASN A 90 4.08 -3.21 -21.53
N HIS A 91 4.78 -3.47 -20.41
CA HIS A 91 5.87 -2.61 -19.95
C HIS A 91 7.26 -3.00 -20.46
N GLY A 92 7.41 -4.17 -21.10
CA GLY A 92 8.62 -4.57 -21.83
C GLY A 92 9.83 -4.96 -20.98
N VAL A 93 9.68 -5.05 -19.65
CA VAL A 93 10.76 -5.51 -18.75
C VAL A 93 10.49 -6.97 -18.44
N VAL A 94 11.23 -7.84 -19.11
CA VAL A 94 10.98 -9.30 -19.09
C VAL A 94 11.90 -10.06 -18.14
N ALA A 95 13.03 -9.49 -17.74
CA ALA A 95 13.95 -10.08 -16.77
C ALA A 95 14.82 -9.01 -16.11
N ASN A 96 15.54 -9.39 -15.07
CA ASN A 96 16.60 -8.55 -14.48
C ASN A 96 17.75 -8.34 -15.48
N VAL A 97 18.06 -9.35 -16.29
CA VAL A 97 19.09 -9.26 -17.33
C VAL A 97 18.52 -9.77 -18.65
N PHE A 98 18.53 -8.95 -19.69
CA PHE A 98 18.06 -9.35 -21.02
C PHE A 98 18.80 -8.63 -22.15
N TYR A 99 18.96 -9.35 -23.26
CA TYR A 99 19.68 -8.87 -24.44
C TYR A 99 18.74 -8.16 -25.42
N HIS A 100 19.21 -7.07 -26.02
CA HIS A 100 18.55 -6.32 -27.07
C HIS A 100 19.21 -6.62 -28.42
N PRO A 101 18.57 -7.41 -29.31
CA PRO A 101 19.14 -7.77 -30.60
C PRO A 101 19.37 -6.57 -31.53
N SER A 102 18.51 -5.56 -31.46
CA SER A 102 18.59 -4.37 -32.32
C SER A 102 19.81 -3.50 -32.01
N THR A 103 20.13 -3.33 -30.73
CA THR A 103 21.26 -2.51 -30.26
C THR A 103 22.51 -3.34 -29.96
N LYS A 104 22.41 -4.67 -30.03
CA LYS A 104 23.43 -5.64 -29.63
C LYS A 104 23.98 -5.39 -28.22
N SER A 105 23.11 -4.99 -27.29
CA SER A 105 23.47 -4.65 -25.91
C SER A 105 22.68 -5.47 -24.89
N THR A 106 23.23 -5.64 -23.70
CA THR A 106 22.54 -6.29 -22.58
C THR A 106 22.08 -5.23 -21.59
N SER A 107 20.80 -5.25 -21.22
CA SER A 107 20.26 -4.46 -20.12
C SER A 107 20.37 -5.28 -18.83
N VAL A 108 20.84 -4.61 -17.76
CA VAL A 108 20.84 -5.13 -16.39
C VAL A 108 19.99 -4.17 -15.56
N ARG A 109 19.02 -4.72 -14.84
CA ARG A 109 18.10 -4.03 -13.94
C ARG A 109 18.00 -4.84 -12.66
N ASP A 110 18.25 -4.18 -11.54
CA ASP A 110 18.10 -4.72 -10.20
C ASP A 110 16.75 -4.31 -9.62
#